data_AF-A0A353VFY9-F1
#
_entry.id   AF-A0A353VFY9-F1
#
_cell.length_a   1.000
_cell.length_b   1.000
_cell.length_c   1.000
_cell.angle_alpha   90.00
_cell.angle_beta   90.00
_cell.angle_gamma   90.00
#
_symmetry.space_group_name_H-M   'P 1'
#
loop_
_entity.id
_entity.type
_entity.pdbx_description
1 polymer ?
#
loop_
_entity_poly.entity_id
_entity_poly.type
_entity_poly.pdbx_seq_one_letter_code
_entity_poly.pdbx_strand_id
1 'polypeptide(L)'
;MKHTITFTLLLFLSSFTLSQTSNYPGKIRIIVNDQALIPAPGVEGSDLDFNQILSNYAITDIKQVVPFAKTPELQRLYELNTTLSEESLYADLVALNQQKNLFLTVEKCPMPVLLYDPGDWMWWLLQNDPNNDWLWYLDRIQANLAWDLTKGDANVKVAIIDNGIDANHPDLIGKVSPLNNFMDGSPFPIEGHGTSVATILAAETVDAGMTGNGQISF
;
A
#
# COMPACT_ATOMS: atom_id res chain seq x y z
N MET A 1 65.44 -13.96 22.74
CA MET A 1 63.99 -14.22 22.91
C MET A 1 63.25 -13.10 22.20
N LYS A 2 62.54 -13.38 21.10
CA LYS A 2 61.67 -12.42 20.42
C LYS A 2 60.24 -12.80 20.76
N HIS A 3 59.52 -11.92 21.46
CA HIS A 3 58.12 -12.13 21.81
C HIS A 3 57.25 -11.75 20.62
N THR A 4 56.57 -12.74 20.04
CA THR A 4 55.55 -12.53 19.01
C THR A 4 54.23 -12.24 19.73
N ILE A 5 53.71 -11.03 19.60
CA ILE A 5 52.41 -10.63 20.13
C ILE A 5 51.36 -10.94 19.07
N THR A 6 50.48 -11.90 19.34
CA THR A 6 49.38 -12.26 18.45
C THR A 6 48.16 -11.40 18.78
N PHE A 7 47.74 -10.55 17.85
CA PHE A 7 46.49 -9.78 17.95
C PHE A 7 45.33 -10.63 17.40
N THR A 8 44.42 -11.06 18.26
CA THR A 8 43.19 -11.75 17.86
C THR A 8 42.12 -10.70 17.58
N LEU A 9 41.77 -10.52 16.31
CA LEU A 9 40.68 -9.64 15.87
C LEU A 9 39.34 -10.35 16.07
N LEU A 10 38.57 -9.94 17.07
CA LEU A 10 37.22 -10.45 17.31
C LEU A 10 36.23 -9.66 16.42
N LEU A 11 35.80 -10.28 15.31
CA LEU A 11 34.75 -9.74 14.44
C LEU A 11 33.38 -10.04 15.07
N PHE A 12 32.75 -9.03 15.67
CA PHE A 12 31.33 -9.07 16.01
C PHE A 12 30.52 -8.91 14.72
N LEU A 13 30.01 -10.02 14.17
CA LEU A 13 28.90 -9.96 13.21
C LEU A 13 27.62 -9.72 14.02
N SER A 14 27.18 -8.47 14.08
CA SER A 14 25.79 -8.16 14.40
C SER A 14 24.94 -8.57 13.19
N SER A 15 24.28 -9.72 13.27
CA SER A 15 23.21 -10.06 12.35
C SER A 15 22.08 -9.06 12.52
N PHE A 16 21.96 -8.12 11.57
CA PHE A 16 20.76 -7.31 11.43
C PHE A 16 19.64 -8.23 10.95
N THR A 17 18.72 -8.57 11.83
CA THR A 17 17.40 -9.07 11.41
C THR A 17 16.63 -7.87 10.91
N LEU A 18 16.52 -7.71 9.59
CA LEU A 18 15.48 -6.87 9.00
C LEU A 18 14.14 -7.46 9.45
N SER A 19 13.48 -6.79 10.40
CA SER A 19 12.06 -7.02 10.65
C SER A 19 11.32 -6.56 9.41
N GLN A 20 10.96 -7.47 8.51
CA GLN A 20 9.96 -7.17 7.49
C GLN A 20 8.65 -6.86 8.22
N THR A 21 8.28 -5.59 8.28
CA THR A 21 6.95 -5.19 8.70
C THR A 21 5.96 -5.70 7.65
N SER A 22 5.44 -6.90 7.88
CA SER A 22 4.11 -7.38 7.51
C SER A 22 3.59 -7.00 6.11
N ASN A 23 4.23 -7.49 5.04
CA ASN A 23 3.70 -7.45 3.68
C ASN A 23 2.38 -8.23 3.50
N TYR A 24 1.83 -8.81 4.56
CA TYR A 24 0.65 -9.65 4.50
C TYR A 24 -0.31 -9.32 5.66
N PRO A 25 -1.58 -8.97 5.40
CA PRO A 25 -2.50 -8.43 6.39
C PRO A 25 -3.22 -9.53 7.21
N GLY A 26 -2.62 -10.71 7.38
CA GLY A 26 -3.26 -11.83 8.08
C GLY A 26 -4.32 -12.52 7.22
N LYS A 27 -4.10 -12.56 5.90
CA LYS A 27 -5.09 -13.07 4.93
C LYS A 27 -4.50 -14.16 4.06
N ILE A 28 -5.17 -15.31 4.04
CA ILE A 28 -4.80 -16.44 3.19
C ILE A 28 -5.98 -16.85 2.33
N ARG A 29 -5.70 -17.13 1.06
CA ARG A 29 -6.68 -17.66 0.11
C ARG A 29 -6.42 -19.13 -0.14
N ILE A 30 -7.51 -19.90 -0.15
CA ILE A 30 -7.48 -21.31 -0.51
C ILE A 30 -8.54 -21.59 -1.57
N ILE A 31 -8.19 -22.45 -2.54
CA ILE A 31 -9.20 -23.08 -3.39
C ILE A 31 -9.39 -24.50 -2.88
N VAL A 32 -10.54 -24.79 -2.28
CA VAL A 32 -10.83 -26.12 -1.73
C VAL A 32 -11.19 -27.10 -2.84
N ASN A 33 -10.72 -28.35 -2.73
CA ASN A 33 -11.09 -29.41 -3.65
C ASN A 33 -12.54 -29.87 -3.45
N ASP A 34 -13.03 -29.84 -2.21
CA ASP A 34 -14.41 -30.12 -1.83
C ASP A 34 -14.95 -28.99 -0.96
N GLN A 35 -16.15 -28.48 -1.28
CA GLN A 35 -16.80 -27.43 -0.49
C GLN A 35 -17.25 -27.93 0.88
N ALA A 36 -17.42 -29.24 1.07
CA ALA A 36 -17.72 -29.83 2.38
C ALA A 36 -16.61 -29.59 3.41
N LEU A 37 -15.39 -29.22 2.97
CA LEU A 37 -14.29 -28.83 3.85
C LEU A 37 -14.57 -27.54 4.63
N ILE A 38 -15.37 -26.62 4.06
CA ILE A 38 -15.65 -25.34 4.70
C ILE A 38 -16.75 -25.53 5.76
N PRO A 39 -16.49 -25.21 7.04
CA PRO A 39 -17.51 -25.29 8.08
C PRO A 39 -18.70 -24.38 7.78
N ALA A 40 -19.91 -24.86 8.06
CA ALA A 40 -21.14 -24.07 8.01
C ALA A 40 -21.53 -23.64 9.45
N PRO A 41 -22.41 -22.64 9.64
CA PRO A 41 -22.83 -22.24 10.97
C PRO A 41 -23.37 -23.42 11.79
N GLY A 42 -22.66 -23.76 12.87
CA GLY A 42 -23.01 -24.88 13.76
C GLY A 42 -22.66 -26.27 13.23
N VAL A 43 -21.94 -26.39 12.11
CA VAL A 43 -21.52 -27.65 11.50
C VAL A 43 -20.03 -27.59 11.18
N GLU A 44 -19.26 -28.53 11.75
CA GLU A 44 -17.84 -28.69 11.43
C GLU A 44 -17.62 -29.08 9.97
N GLY A 45 -16.50 -28.63 9.38
CA GLY A 45 -16.10 -29.05 8.04
C GLY A 45 -15.75 -30.54 8.00
N SER A 46 -15.66 -31.11 6.80
CA SER A 46 -15.48 -32.54 6.61
C SER A 46 -14.11 -33.10 7.06
N ASP A 47 -13.11 -32.25 7.32
CA ASP A 47 -11.77 -32.66 7.76
C ASP A 47 -11.42 -32.13 9.15
N LEU A 48 -11.14 -33.03 10.08
CA LEU A 48 -10.84 -32.71 11.48
C LEU A 48 -9.54 -31.91 11.65
N ASP A 49 -8.50 -32.21 10.87
CA ASP A 49 -7.23 -31.51 10.99
C ASP A 49 -7.32 -30.09 10.43
N PHE A 50 -8.07 -29.90 9.35
CA PHE A 50 -8.40 -28.57 8.87
C PHE A 50 -9.21 -27.77 9.90
N ASN A 51 -10.25 -28.36 10.50
CA ASN A 51 -11.02 -27.70 11.57
C ASN A 51 -10.14 -27.32 12.76
N GLN A 52 -9.18 -28.17 13.13
CA GLN A 52 -8.22 -27.89 14.20
C GLN A 52 -7.32 -26.71 13.85
N ILE A 53 -6.83 -26.62 12.60
CA ILE A 53 -6.05 -25.46 12.13
C ILE A 53 -6.90 -24.18 12.22
N LEU A 54 -8.15 -24.21 11.75
CA LEU A 54 -9.05 -23.05 11.84
C LEU A 54 -9.22 -22.58 13.30
N SER A 55 -9.38 -23.52 14.24
CA SER A 55 -9.46 -23.21 15.67
C SER A 55 -8.14 -22.66 16.23
N ASN A 56 -7.01 -23.27 15.89
CA ASN A 56 -5.68 -22.88 16.40
C ASN A 56 -5.31 -21.45 15.96
N TYR A 57 -5.73 -21.05 14.77
CA TYR A 57 -5.47 -19.73 14.21
C TYR A 57 -6.60 -18.72 14.39
N ALA A 58 -7.58 -19.06 15.25
CA ALA A 58 -8.75 -18.23 15.56
C ALA A 58 -9.50 -17.73 14.31
N ILE A 59 -9.61 -18.57 13.28
CA ILE A 59 -10.37 -18.27 12.07
C ILE A 59 -11.86 -18.38 12.40
N THR A 60 -12.53 -17.24 12.46
CA THR A 60 -13.97 -17.15 12.80
C THR A 60 -14.85 -16.81 11.60
N ASP A 61 -14.26 -16.23 10.55
CA ASP A 61 -14.96 -15.85 9.33
C ASP A 61 -14.21 -16.40 8.10
N ILE A 62 -14.93 -17.16 7.28
CA ILE A 62 -14.44 -17.73 6.03
C ILE A 62 -15.34 -17.23 4.91
N LYS A 63 -14.78 -16.37 4.06
CA LYS A 63 -15.56 -15.68 3.02
C LYS A 63 -15.28 -16.28 1.65
N GLN A 64 -16.33 -16.64 0.93
CA GLN A 64 -16.20 -16.97 -0.49
C GLN A 64 -15.91 -15.70 -1.30
N VAL A 65 -14.78 -15.69 -2.03
CA VAL A 65 -14.24 -14.45 -2.61
C VAL A 65 -14.99 -14.06 -3.89
N VAL A 66 -15.27 -15.02 -4.76
CA VAL A 66 -15.90 -14.79 -6.08
C VAL A 66 -16.99 -15.83 -6.39
N PRO A 67 -18.10 -15.85 -5.63
CA PRO A 67 -19.16 -16.87 -5.77
C PRO A 67 -19.80 -16.94 -7.16
N PHE A 68 -19.77 -15.84 -7.92
CA PHE A 68 -20.39 -15.73 -9.25
C PHE A 68 -19.40 -15.92 -10.41
N ALA A 69 -18.16 -16.35 -10.13
CA ALA A 69 -17.18 -16.59 -11.17
C ALA A 69 -17.67 -17.67 -12.15
N LYS A 70 -17.39 -17.51 -13.43
CA LYS A 70 -17.72 -18.53 -14.46
C LYS A 70 -16.81 -19.76 -14.39
N THR A 71 -15.64 -19.60 -13.79
CA THR A 71 -14.61 -20.63 -13.63
C THR A 71 -14.90 -21.47 -12.38
N PRO A 72 -15.08 -22.81 -12.49
CA PRO A 72 -15.44 -23.67 -11.35
C PRO A 72 -14.44 -23.66 -10.19
N GLU A 73 -13.16 -23.44 -10.47
CA GLU A 73 -12.10 -23.32 -9.47
C GLU A 73 -12.30 -22.05 -8.62
N LEU A 74 -12.63 -20.93 -9.26
CA LEU A 74 -12.85 -19.66 -8.59
C LEU A 74 -14.13 -19.64 -7.75
N GLN A 75 -15.14 -20.42 -8.14
CA GLN A 75 -16.34 -20.62 -7.30
C GLN A 75 -16.01 -21.29 -5.96
N ARG A 76 -14.85 -21.94 -5.80
CA ARG A 76 -14.42 -22.58 -4.55
C ARG A 76 -13.25 -21.85 -3.90
N LEU A 77 -13.06 -20.58 -4.22
CA LEU A 77 -12.07 -19.70 -3.63
C LEU A 77 -12.61 -19.08 -2.33
N TYR A 78 -11.93 -19.34 -1.23
CA TYR A 78 -12.25 -18.81 0.09
C TYR A 78 -11.07 -18.00 0.66
N GLU A 79 -11.40 -16.93 1.37
CA GLU A 79 -10.46 -16.08 2.12
C GLU A 79 -10.61 -16.38 3.62
N LEU A 80 -9.50 -16.71 4.25
CA LEU A 80 -9.34 -16.95 5.67
C LEU A 80 -8.66 -15.73 6.29
N ASN A 81 -9.28 -15.17 7.32
CA ASN A 81 -8.74 -14.01 8.05
C ASN A 81 -8.26 -14.47 9.44
N THR A 82 -7.01 -14.18 9.79
CA THR A 82 -6.44 -14.44 11.12
C THR A 82 -5.87 -13.18 11.73
N THR A 83 -5.96 -13.07 13.05
CA THR A 83 -5.23 -12.07 13.85
C THR A 83 -3.92 -12.62 14.42
N LEU A 84 -3.64 -13.92 14.20
CA LEU A 84 -2.43 -14.60 14.64
C LEU A 84 -1.38 -14.65 13.50
N SER A 85 -0.34 -15.46 13.66
CA SER A 85 0.75 -15.56 12.68
C SER A 85 0.28 -16.16 11.36
N GLU A 86 0.23 -15.34 10.32
CA GLU A 86 -0.05 -15.77 8.94
C GLU A 86 1.00 -16.75 8.41
N GLU A 87 2.28 -16.53 8.75
CA GLU A 87 3.39 -17.39 8.33
C GLU A 87 3.17 -18.84 8.81
N SER A 88 2.83 -19.00 10.09
CA SER A 88 2.56 -20.32 10.66
C SER A 88 1.28 -20.94 10.10
N LEU A 89 0.20 -20.15 9.94
CA LEU A 89 -1.04 -20.63 9.33
C LEU A 89 -0.79 -21.15 7.90
N TYR A 90 -0.04 -20.38 7.10
CA TYR A 90 0.33 -20.79 5.74
C TYR A 90 1.14 -22.09 5.75
N ALA A 91 2.15 -22.19 6.61
CA ALA A 91 2.99 -23.38 6.71
C ALA A 91 2.17 -24.63 7.06
N ASP A 92 1.24 -24.52 8.03
CA ASP A 92 0.40 -25.62 8.46
C ASP A 92 -0.61 -26.03 7.38
N LEU A 93 -1.22 -25.08 6.67
CA LEU A 93 -2.12 -25.36 5.56
C LEU A 93 -1.40 -26.05 4.40
N VAL A 94 -0.18 -25.62 4.08
CA VAL A 94 0.65 -26.26 3.05
C VAL A 94 1.04 -27.68 3.48
N ALA A 95 1.44 -27.88 4.74
CA ALA A 95 1.78 -29.20 5.26
C ALA A 95 0.57 -30.16 5.23
N LEU A 96 -0.61 -29.67 5.63
CA LEU A 96 -1.86 -30.44 5.53
C LEU A 96 -2.16 -30.80 4.07
N ASN A 97 -1.99 -29.85 3.16
CA ASN A 97 -2.26 -30.09 1.74
C ASN A 97 -1.32 -31.12 1.11
N GLN A 98 -0.04 -31.13 1.51
CA GLN A 98 0.92 -32.14 1.06
C GLN A 98 0.53 -33.56 1.49
N GLN A 99 -0.15 -33.70 2.61
CA GLN A 99 -0.57 -35.00 3.15
C GLN A 99 -1.90 -35.46 2.56
N LYS A 100 -2.87 -34.54 2.43
CA LYS A 100 -4.27 -34.89 2.16
C LYS A 100 -4.83 -34.36 0.84
N ASN A 101 -4.10 -33.49 0.15
CA ASN A 101 -4.50 -32.88 -1.12
C ASN A 101 -5.90 -32.24 -1.05
N LEU A 102 -6.17 -31.46 0.00
CA LEU A 102 -7.45 -30.82 0.27
C LEU A 102 -7.69 -29.54 -0.53
N PHE A 103 -6.61 -28.87 -0.95
CA PHE A 103 -6.64 -27.59 -1.64
C PHE A 103 -5.97 -27.69 -3.01
N LEU A 104 -6.55 -27.04 -4.01
CA LEU A 104 -5.90 -26.82 -5.29
C LEU A 104 -4.74 -25.82 -5.16
N THR A 105 -4.93 -24.77 -4.37
CA THR A 105 -3.90 -23.77 -4.07
C THR A 105 -4.07 -23.23 -2.65
N VAL A 106 -2.95 -22.83 -2.05
CA VAL A 106 -2.86 -22.09 -0.78
C VAL A 106 -1.96 -20.90 -1.05
N GLU A 107 -2.50 -19.69 -0.93
CA GLU A 107 -1.82 -18.46 -1.30
C GLU A 107 -1.91 -17.43 -0.18
N LYS A 108 -0.76 -16.87 0.20
CA LYS A 108 -0.75 -15.66 1.02
C LYS A 108 -1.29 -14.50 0.19
N CYS A 109 -2.08 -13.63 0.81
CA CYS A 109 -2.55 -12.42 0.15
C CYS A 109 -1.54 -11.30 0.44
N PRO A 110 -0.59 -10.99 -0.46
CA PRO A 110 0.26 -9.84 -0.25
C PRO A 110 -0.63 -8.60 -0.16
N MET A 111 -0.38 -7.76 0.84
CA MET A 111 -0.80 -6.37 0.74
C MET A 111 -0.03 -5.80 -0.46
N PRO A 112 -0.71 -5.29 -1.50
CA PRO A 112 -0.01 -4.58 -2.54
C PRO A 112 0.69 -3.41 -1.85
N VAL A 113 2.01 -3.52 -1.71
CA VAL A 113 2.84 -2.37 -1.39
C VAL A 113 2.72 -1.49 -2.61
N LEU A 114 2.21 -0.28 -2.42
CA LEU A 114 2.14 0.71 -3.48
C LEU A 114 3.55 0.84 -4.05
N LEU A 115 3.70 0.64 -5.37
CA LEU A 115 4.97 0.95 -6.04
C LEU A 115 5.31 2.44 -5.92
N TYR A 116 4.31 3.26 -5.58
CA TYR A 116 4.44 4.67 -5.31
C TYR A 116 4.08 4.98 -3.86
N ASP A 117 5.09 5.25 -3.05
CA ASP A 117 4.99 5.84 -1.72
C ASP A 117 5.68 7.21 -1.78
N PRO A 118 4.97 8.32 -2.04
CA PRO A 118 5.60 9.62 -2.05
C PRO A 118 6.12 9.98 -0.65
N GLY A 119 7.32 10.54 -0.59
CA GLY A 119 8.00 11.00 0.63
C GLY A 119 7.39 12.27 1.22
N ASP A 120 6.08 12.44 1.07
CA ASP A 120 5.37 13.68 1.30
C ASP A 120 4.57 13.62 2.60
N TRP A 121 4.65 14.68 3.41
CA TRP A 121 3.95 14.74 4.71
C TRP A 121 2.43 14.59 4.56
N MET A 122 1.86 15.13 3.48
CA MET A 122 0.43 15.05 3.23
C MET A 122 -0.02 13.65 2.81
N TRP A 123 0.84 12.88 2.14
CA TRP A 123 0.57 11.48 1.80
C TRP A 123 0.48 10.59 3.05
N TRP A 124 1.35 10.83 4.03
CA TRP A 124 1.24 10.18 5.33
C TRP A 124 -0.10 10.50 6.00
N LEU A 125 -0.56 11.76 5.93
CA LEU A 125 -1.87 12.17 6.45
C LEU A 125 -3.03 11.48 5.73
N LEU A 126 -2.98 11.28 4.40
CA LEU A 126 -4.05 10.57 3.68
C LEU A 126 -4.29 9.16 4.23
N GLN A 127 -3.23 8.46 4.64
CA GLN A 127 -3.31 7.10 5.19
C GLN A 127 -3.57 7.05 6.70
N ASN A 128 -3.18 8.10 7.44
CA ASN A 128 -3.13 8.08 8.90
C ASN A 128 -4.00 9.15 9.58
N ASP A 129 -4.76 9.95 8.83
CA ASP A 129 -5.71 10.92 9.39
C ASP A 129 -7.02 10.20 9.80
N PRO A 130 -7.28 10.02 11.11
CA PRO A 130 -8.48 9.32 11.59
C PRO A 130 -9.78 10.05 11.27
N ASN A 131 -9.73 11.34 10.92
CA ASN A 131 -10.92 12.13 10.57
C ASN A 131 -11.10 12.33 9.06
N ASN A 132 -10.08 12.00 8.25
CA ASN A 132 -10.04 12.28 6.81
C ASN A 132 -10.40 13.75 6.48
N ASP A 133 -9.90 14.70 7.27
CA ASP A 133 -10.34 16.11 7.21
C ASP A 133 -9.59 16.91 6.13
N TRP A 134 -8.34 16.56 5.85
CA TRP A 134 -7.44 17.42 5.06
C TRP A 134 -7.47 17.13 3.55
N LEU A 135 -7.61 15.87 3.16
CA LEU A 135 -7.44 15.42 1.77
C LEU A 135 -8.60 14.57 1.23
N TRP A 136 -9.77 14.65 1.85
CA TRP A 136 -10.95 13.86 1.46
C TRP A 136 -11.28 13.93 -0.04
N TYR A 137 -10.96 15.05 -0.70
CA TYR A 137 -11.25 15.27 -2.11
C TYR A 137 -10.43 14.36 -3.03
N LEU A 138 -9.22 13.97 -2.65
CA LEU A 138 -8.39 13.03 -3.41
C LEU A 138 -8.91 11.60 -3.30
N ASP A 139 -9.30 11.19 -2.10
CA ASP A 139 -9.96 9.89 -1.88
C ASP A 139 -11.28 9.82 -2.67
N ARG A 140 -12.06 10.93 -2.67
CA ARG A 140 -13.33 11.01 -3.39
C ARG A 140 -13.19 10.81 -4.90
N ILE A 141 -12.09 11.25 -5.50
CA ILE A 141 -11.78 11.04 -6.92
C ILE A 141 -10.90 9.82 -7.18
N GLN A 142 -10.55 9.07 -6.12
CA GLN A 142 -9.68 7.89 -6.18
C GLN A 142 -8.32 8.18 -6.85
N ALA A 143 -7.72 9.33 -6.52
CA ALA A 143 -6.49 9.81 -7.15
C ALA A 143 -5.33 8.81 -7.03
N ASN A 144 -5.19 8.16 -5.87
CA ASN A 144 -4.19 7.11 -5.62
C ASN A 144 -4.29 5.94 -6.61
N LEU A 145 -5.52 5.46 -6.88
CA LEU A 145 -5.73 4.37 -7.85
C LEU A 145 -5.42 4.81 -9.28
N ALA A 146 -5.62 6.09 -9.60
CA ALA A 146 -5.28 6.62 -10.93
C ALA A 146 -3.77 6.70 -11.14
N TRP A 147 -3.00 7.07 -10.11
CA TRP A 147 -1.54 7.17 -10.17
C TRP A 147 -0.84 5.82 -10.34
N ASP A 148 -1.44 4.74 -9.84
CA ASP A 148 -1.00 3.37 -10.11
C ASP A 148 -1.11 2.99 -11.60
N LEU A 149 -2.00 3.66 -12.35
CA LEU A 149 -2.19 3.44 -13.80
C LEU A 149 -1.33 4.38 -14.64
N THR A 150 -1.30 5.66 -14.31
CA THR A 150 -0.51 6.69 -15.01
C THR A 150 -0.38 7.97 -14.18
N LYS A 151 0.78 8.63 -14.28
CA LYS A 151 1.00 9.97 -13.71
C LYS A 151 0.64 11.11 -14.70
N GLY A 152 0.07 10.74 -15.85
CA GLY A 152 -0.20 11.67 -16.94
C GLY A 152 1.04 11.94 -17.80
N ASP A 153 0.92 12.94 -18.66
CA ASP A 153 1.99 13.39 -19.55
C ASP A 153 2.49 14.76 -19.07
N ALA A 154 3.78 14.85 -18.75
CA ALA A 154 4.44 16.08 -18.30
C ALA A 154 4.41 17.21 -19.35
N ASN A 155 4.03 16.92 -20.60
CA ASN A 155 3.83 17.92 -21.64
C ASN A 155 2.44 18.57 -21.62
N VAL A 156 1.50 18.06 -20.81
CA VAL A 156 0.18 18.66 -20.64
C VAL A 156 0.31 19.96 -19.85
N LYS A 157 -0.14 21.06 -20.45
CA LYS A 157 -0.14 22.39 -19.84
C LYS A 157 -1.55 22.76 -19.43
N VAL A 158 -1.70 23.23 -18.20
CA VAL A 158 -2.97 23.73 -17.64
C VAL A 158 -2.80 25.20 -17.31
N ALA A 159 -3.74 26.02 -17.76
CA ALA A 159 -3.76 27.45 -17.47
C ALA A 159 -4.67 27.72 -16.26
N ILE A 160 -4.15 28.42 -15.27
CA ILE A 160 -4.91 28.91 -14.11
C ILE A 160 -5.18 30.40 -14.34
N ILE A 161 -6.46 30.79 -14.29
CA ILE A 161 -6.89 32.19 -14.43
C ILE A 161 -7.33 32.66 -13.05
N ASP A 162 -6.46 33.40 -12.37
CA ASP A 162 -6.66 33.83 -10.98
C ASP A 162 -6.06 35.22 -10.72
N ASN A 163 -6.08 35.68 -9.47
CA ASN A 163 -5.67 37.02 -9.06
C ASN A 163 -4.16 37.20 -8.90
N GLY A 164 -3.38 36.12 -8.79
CA GLY A 164 -1.95 36.17 -8.57
C GLY A 164 -1.34 34.79 -8.32
N ILE A 165 -0.01 34.69 -8.25
CA ILE A 165 0.69 33.44 -7.94
C ILE A 165 2.10 33.71 -7.40
N ASP A 166 2.49 32.99 -6.36
CA ASP A 166 3.87 32.87 -5.92
C ASP A 166 4.59 31.80 -6.73
N ALA A 167 5.19 32.18 -7.87
CA ALA A 167 5.97 31.24 -8.68
C ALA A 167 7.27 30.76 -8.01
N ASN A 168 7.67 31.39 -6.90
CA ASN A 168 8.81 30.96 -6.08
C ASN A 168 8.39 30.11 -4.88
N HIS A 169 7.09 29.80 -4.74
CA HIS A 169 6.63 28.87 -3.73
C HIS A 169 7.37 27.54 -3.93
N PRO A 170 7.91 26.91 -2.87
CA PRO A 170 8.76 25.73 -3.02
C PRO A 170 8.10 24.58 -3.81
N ASP A 171 6.79 24.37 -3.64
CA ASP A 171 6.00 23.39 -4.42
C ASP A 171 5.80 23.74 -5.91
N LEU A 172 6.09 24.96 -6.35
CA LEU A 172 5.81 25.45 -7.71
C LEU A 172 7.07 25.77 -8.52
N ILE A 173 8.26 25.66 -7.91
CA ILE A 173 9.53 25.96 -8.57
C ILE A 173 9.67 25.08 -9.82
N GLY A 174 9.86 25.72 -10.97
CA GLY A 174 10.04 25.05 -12.26
C GLY A 174 8.75 24.54 -12.92
N LYS A 175 7.58 24.77 -12.33
CA LYS A 175 6.28 24.28 -12.85
C LYS A 175 5.40 25.36 -13.47
N VAL A 176 5.77 26.63 -13.28
CA VAL A 176 5.01 27.79 -13.77
C VAL A 176 5.66 28.35 -15.03
N SER A 177 4.96 28.28 -16.18
CA SER A 177 5.44 28.91 -17.42
C SER A 177 4.37 29.03 -18.53
N PRO A 178 4.22 30.19 -19.20
CA PRO A 178 4.63 31.54 -18.81
C PRO A 178 3.55 32.25 -17.94
N LEU A 179 3.97 33.24 -17.16
CA LEU A 179 3.06 34.14 -16.44
C LEU A 179 2.67 35.30 -17.34
N ASN A 180 1.37 35.41 -17.63
CA ASN A 180 0.83 36.48 -18.46
C ASN A 180 -0.22 37.25 -17.68
N ASN A 181 0.07 38.50 -17.32
CA ASN A 181 -0.94 39.41 -16.78
C ASN A 181 -1.75 40.01 -17.93
N PHE A 182 -2.96 39.49 -18.12
CA PHE A 182 -3.86 39.93 -19.18
C PHE A 182 -4.61 41.23 -18.86
N MET A 183 -4.49 41.79 -17.66
CA MET A 183 -5.14 43.05 -17.28
C MET A 183 -4.39 44.25 -17.85
N ASP A 184 -3.08 44.34 -17.56
CA ASP A 184 -2.27 45.51 -17.90
C ASP A 184 -0.82 45.17 -18.31
N GLY A 185 -0.47 43.88 -18.38
CA GLY A 185 0.89 43.43 -18.72
C GLY A 185 1.94 43.68 -17.63
N SER A 186 1.54 44.16 -16.45
CA SER A 186 2.45 44.29 -15.30
C SER A 186 2.87 42.92 -14.77
N PRO A 187 3.96 42.81 -13.98
CA PRO A 187 4.31 41.57 -13.30
C PRO A 187 3.12 41.02 -12.52
N PHE A 188 2.88 39.71 -12.64
CA PHE A 188 1.79 39.04 -11.92
C PHE A 188 2.03 39.16 -10.40
N PRO A 189 1.05 39.57 -9.60
CA PRO A 189 1.24 39.75 -8.15
C PRO A 189 1.39 38.41 -7.43
N ILE A 190 2.10 38.41 -6.31
CA ILE A 190 2.19 37.27 -5.39
C ILE A 190 0.91 37.26 -4.55
N GLU A 191 0.02 36.29 -4.79
CA GLU A 191 -1.27 36.18 -4.10
C GLU A 191 -1.54 34.77 -3.60
N GLY A 192 -2.26 34.68 -2.47
CA GLY A 192 -2.54 33.40 -1.84
C GLY A 192 -3.51 32.51 -2.62
N HIS A 193 -4.57 33.08 -3.20
CA HIS A 193 -5.65 32.29 -3.83
C HIS A 193 -5.13 31.51 -5.05
N GLY A 194 -4.57 32.20 -6.05
CA GLY A 194 -4.01 31.50 -7.21
C GLY A 194 -2.80 30.62 -6.89
N THR A 195 -2.02 30.94 -5.84
CA THR A 195 -0.97 30.03 -5.34
C THR A 195 -1.57 28.74 -4.81
N SER A 196 -2.62 28.79 -3.98
CA SER A 196 -3.30 27.61 -3.46
C SER A 196 -3.93 26.76 -4.56
N VAL A 197 -4.54 27.39 -5.56
CA VAL A 197 -5.08 26.67 -6.72
C VAL A 197 -3.96 25.98 -7.51
N ALA A 198 -2.82 26.67 -7.70
CA ALA A 198 -1.67 26.12 -8.40
C ALA A 198 -1.00 24.97 -7.64
N THR A 199 -0.91 25.04 -6.31
CA THR A 199 -0.35 23.94 -5.51
C THR A 199 -1.25 22.71 -5.50
N ILE A 200 -2.58 22.87 -5.43
CA ILE A 200 -3.50 21.72 -5.57
C ILE A 200 -3.31 21.01 -6.92
N LEU A 201 -3.05 21.77 -7.99
CA LEU A 201 -2.90 21.22 -9.33
C LEU A 201 -1.53 20.55 -9.55
N ALA A 202 -0.47 21.19 -9.07
CA ALA A 202 0.88 20.92 -9.54
C ALA A 202 1.93 20.99 -8.43
N ALA A 203 1.60 20.82 -7.15
CA ALA A 203 2.59 20.79 -6.08
C ALA A 203 3.73 19.79 -6.37
N GLU A 204 4.94 20.09 -5.89
CA GLU A 204 6.06 19.16 -5.96
C GLU A 204 5.72 17.88 -5.20
N THR A 205 6.22 16.77 -5.71
CA THR A 205 6.17 15.47 -5.05
C THR A 205 7.49 14.76 -5.27
N VAL A 206 7.89 13.97 -4.28
CA VAL A 206 9.11 13.18 -4.30
C VAL A 206 8.83 11.74 -3.91
N ASP A 207 9.68 10.81 -4.33
CA ASP A 207 9.55 9.41 -3.93
C ASP A 207 9.96 9.21 -2.45
N ALA A 208 9.52 8.11 -1.84
CA ALA A 208 9.82 7.77 -0.44
C ALA A 208 11.31 7.86 -0.12
N GLY A 209 11.62 8.51 1.00
CA GLY A 209 12.99 8.71 1.48
C GLY A 209 13.70 9.95 0.92
N MET A 210 13.05 10.69 0.02
CA MET A 210 13.49 12.02 -0.42
C MET A 210 12.84 13.12 0.43
N THR A 211 13.34 14.35 0.31
CA THR A 211 12.76 15.53 0.96
C THR A 211 12.30 16.50 -0.12
N GLY A 212 11.00 16.72 -0.22
CA GLY A 212 10.41 17.73 -1.10
C GLY A 212 10.80 19.14 -0.65
N ASN A 213 10.81 20.11 -1.57
CA ASN A 213 11.09 21.50 -1.22
C ASN A 213 9.87 22.16 -0.57
N GLY A 214 8.66 21.71 -0.90
CA GLY A 214 7.41 22.22 -0.36
C GLY A 214 6.76 21.37 0.72
N GLN A 215 5.65 21.90 1.26
CA GLN A 215 4.93 21.33 2.40
C GLN A 215 3.52 20.89 2.02
N ILE A 216 3.05 21.25 0.82
CA ILE A 216 1.69 20.96 0.34
C ILE A 216 1.67 19.71 -0.57
N SER A 217 2.73 18.91 -0.53
CA SER A 217 3.03 17.86 -1.53
C SER A 217 2.02 16.71 -1.62
N PHE A 218 1.86 16.19 -2.85
CA PHE A 218 0.97 15.09 -3.27
C PHE A 218 1.69 14.02 -4.08
#